data_AF-J7TMG3-F1
#
_entry.id   AF-J7TMG3-F1
#
_cell.length_a   1.000
_cell.length_b   1.000
_cell.length_c   1.000
_cell.angle_alpha   90.00
_cell.angle_beta   90.00
_cell.angle_gamma   90.00
#
_symmetry.space_group_name_H-M   'P 1'
#
loop_
_entity.id
_entity.type
_entity.pdbx_description
1 polymer ?
#
loop_
_entity_poly.entity_id
_entity_poly.type
_entity_poly.pdbx_seq_one_letter_code
_entity_poly.pdbx_strand_id
1 'polypeptide(L)' 'MARTIERSSQFKKDYKREVKGIYRMMLNDSLQNILNILVNDLPIPEKYADHPLKGNWRTFRDCHLYPDLILIYKK' A
#
# COMPACT_ATOMS: atom_id res chain seq x y z
N MET A 1 -2.56 7.27 -19.39
CA MET A 1 -3.81 6.64 -18.90
C MET A 1 -3.58 6.21 -17.47
N ALA A 2 -4.50 6.51 -16.56
CA ALA A 2 -4.39 6.12 -15.16
C ALA A 2 -4.65 4.61 -14.99
N ARG A 3 -3.90 3.94 -14.12
CA ARG A 3 -4.11 2.50 -13.84
C ARG A 3 -5.41 2.27 -13.06
N THR A 4 -6.03 1.10 -13.28
CA THR A 4 -7.18 0.66 -12.48
C THR A 4 -6.70 0.05 -11.16
N ILE A 5 -7.39 0.38 -10.07
CA ILE A 5 -7.11 -0.19 -8.74
C ILE A 5 -8.03 -1.39 -8.49
N GLU A 6 -7.45 -2.56 -8.31
CA GLU A 6 -8.15 -3.74 -7.82
C GLU A 6 -7.81 -4.02 -6.35
N ARG A 7 -8.81 -4.44 -5.58
CA ARG A 7 -8.67 -4.70 -4.14
C ARG A 7 -9.04 -6.15 -3.84
N SER A 8 -8.09 -6.92 -3.33
CA SER A 8 -8.32 -8.30 -2.91
C SER A 8 -9.30 -8.38 -1.74
N SER A 9 -9.91 -9.55 -1.54
CA SER A 9 -10.75 -9.81 -0.37
C SER A 9 -9.96 -9.69 0.94
N GLN A 10 -8.69 -10.09 0.94
CA GLN A 10 -7.78 -9.95 2.06
C GLN A 10 -7.53 -8.47 2.40
N PHE A 11 -7.22 -7.64 1.40
CA PHE A 11 -7.06 -6.20 1.58
C PHE A 11 -8.29 -5.55 2.24
N LYS A 12 -9.50 -5.91 1.77
CA LYS A 12 -10.75 -5.37 2.34
C LYS A 12 -10.93 -5.74 3.82
N LYS A 13 -10.49 -6.94 4.23
CA LYS A 13 -10.54 -7.39 5.63
C LYS A 13 -9.52 -6.65 6.48
N ASP A 14 -8.27 -6.58 6.01
CA ASP A 14 -7.19 -5.90 6.72
C ASP A 14 -7.47 -4.41 6.87
N TYR A 15 -7.93 -3.74 5.81
CA TYR A 15 -8.32 -2.33 5.87
C TYR A 15 -9.39 -2.07 6.96
N LYS A 16 -10.41 -2.94 7.07
CA LYS A 16 -11.43 -2.82 8.13
C LYS A 16 -10.85 -2.98 9.54
N ARG A 17 -9.81 -3.78 9.71
CA ARG A 17 -9.07 -3.92 10.97
C ARG A 17 -8.28 -2.63 11.26
N GLU A 18 -7.52 -2.14 10.28
CA GLU A 18 -6.63 -0.97 10.46
C GLU A 18 -7.41 0.33 10.66
N VAL A 19 -8.60 0.48 10.08
CA VAL A 19 -9.53 1.60 10.36
C VAL A 19 -9.91 1.68 11.85
N LYS A 20 -9.81 0.57 12.58
CA LYS A 20 -10.05 0.51 14.04
C LYS A 20 -8.75 0.45 14.85
N GLY A 21 -7.60 0.45 14.19
CA GLY A 21 -6.28 0.29 14.79
C GLY A 21 -5.63 1.61 15.24
N ILE A 22 -4.35 1.52 15.60
CA ILE A 22 -3.56 2.64 16.13
C ILE A 22 -3.37 3.76 15.11
N TYR A 23 -3.27 3.43 13.82
CA TYR A 23 -3.05 4.40 12.74
C TYR A 23 -4.34 4.92 12.11
N ARG A 24 -5.52 4.65 12.69
CA ARG A 24 -6.83 4.98 12.10
C ARG A 24 -6.98 6.43 11.61
N MET A 25 -6.35 7.39 12.30
CA MET A 25 -6.44 8.81 11.94
C MET A 25 -5.63 9.15 10.69
N MET A 26 -4.53 8.44 10.45
CA MET A 26 -3.60 8.74 9.35
C MET A 26 -3.71 7.75 8.17
N LEU A 27 -4.40 6.62 8.38
CA LEU A 27 -4.51 5.52 7.42
C LEU A 27 -5.03 5.99 6.07
N ASN A 28 -6.14 6.73 6.05
CA ASN A 28 -6.81 7.14 4.82
C ASN A 28 -5.93 8.07 3.99
N ASP A 29 -5.35 9.10 4.61
CA ASP A 29 -4.50 10.08 3.92
C ASP A 29 -3.24 9.42 3.38
N SER A 30 -2.60 8.58 4.18
CA SER A 30 -1.36 7.89 3.79
C SER A 30 -1.61 6.90 2.65
N LEU A 31 -2.73 6.18 2.72
CA LEU A 31 -3.17 5.25 1.67
C LEU A 31 -3.56 5.99 0.38
N GLN A 32 -4.30 7.08 0.46
CA GLN A 32 -4.67 7.87 -0.73
C GLN A 32 -3.44 8.45 -1.42
N ASN A 33 -2.48 8.96 -0.65
CA ASN A 33 -1.23 9.50 -1.18
C ASN A 33 -0.46 8.45 -1.99
N ILE A 34 -0.22 7.26 -1.41
CA ILE A 34 0.51 6.22 -2.13
C ILE A 34 -0.28 5.68 -3.33
N LEU A 35 -1.61 5.53 -3.22
CA LEU A 35 -2.43 5.07 -4.33
C LEU A 35 -2.39 6.04 -5.51
N ASN A 36 -2.41 7.36 -5.25
CA ASN A 36 -2.27 8.37 -6.30
C ASN A 36 -0.92 8.27 -7.00
N ILE A 37 0.18 8.04 -6.26
CA ILE A 37 1.51 7.81 -6.83
C ILE A 37 1.50 6.56 -7.73
N LEU A 38 0.95 5.45 -7.23
CA LEU A 38 0.91 4.17 -7.94
C LEU A 38 0.06 4.22 -9.21
N VAL A 39 -1.12 4.84 -9.15
CA VAL A 39 -2.05 4.95 -10.28
C VAL A 39 -1.49 5.78 -11.43
N ASN A 40 -0.70 6.79 -11.10
CA ASN A 40 -0.09 7.71 -12.06
C ASN A 40 1.34 7.30 -12.45
N ASP A 41 1.84 6.15 -11.99
CA ASP A 41 3.22 5.69 -12.21
C ASP A 41 4.28 6.73 -11.83
N LEU A 42 4.00 7.51 -10.78
CA LEU A 42 4.95 8.48 -10.26
C LEU A 42 6.06 7.77 -9.47
N PRO A 43 7.27 8.35 -9.39
CA PRO A 43 8.34 7.83 -8.54
C PRO A 43 7.87 7.74 -7.08
N ILE A 44 8.13 6.59 -6.44
CA ILE A 44 7.78 6.38 -5.04
C ILE A 44 8.84 7.04 -4.16
N PRO A 45 8.47 7.95 -3.25
CA PRO A 45 9.40 8.56 -2.31
C PRO A 45 10.10 7.54 -1.40
N GLU A 46 11.38 7.74 -1.10
CA GLU A 46 12.19 6.81 -0.29
C GLU A 46 11.60 6.52 1.11
N LYS A 47 10.85 7.47 1.69
CA LYS A 47 10.19 7.29 2.99
C LYS A 47 9.24 6.08 3.05
N TYR A 48 8.74 5.62 1.90
CA TYR A 48 7.86 4.45 1.81
C TYR A 48 8.62 3.13 1.83
N ALA A 49 9.97 3.15 1.79
CA ALA A 49 10.83 1.98 1.79
C ALA A 49 10.39 0.88 0.81
N ASP A 50 9.87 1.27 -0.37
CA ASP A 50 9.27 0.33 -1.31
C ASP A 50 10.30 -0.66 -1.87
N HIS A 51 10.06 -1.96 -1.68
CA HIS A 51 10.94 -3.01 -2.16
C HIS A 51 10.17 -4.26 -2.64
N PRO A 52 10.72 -5.03 -3.59
CA PRO A 52 10.12 -6.31 -3.97
C PRO A 52 10.15 -7.29 -2.79
N LEU A 53 9.11 -8.10 -2.67
CA LEU A 53 9.11 -9.24 -1.76
C LEU A 53 9.99 -10.37 -2.31
N LYS A 54 10.42 -11.29 -1.44
CA LYS A 54 11.31 -12.40 -1.80
C LYS A 54 10.51 -13.70 -2.06
N GLY A 55 11.17 -14.69 -2.67
CA GLY A 55 10.59 -16.03 -2.92
C GLY A 55 9.39 -16.00 -3.87
N ASN A 56 8.33 -16.73 -3.52
CA ASN A 56 7.10 -16.82 -4.32
C ASN A 56 6.36 -15.47 -4.48
N TRP A 57 6.73 -14.47 -3.69
CA TRP A 57 6.11 -13.14 -3.67
C TRP A 57 6.88 -12.11 -4.49
N ARG A 58 7.85 -12.52 -5.33
CA ARG A 58 8.67 -11.60 -6.15
C ARG A 58 7.89 -10.64 -7.06
N THR A 59 6.66 -10.98 -7.41
CA THR A 59 5.78 -10.08 -8.20
C THR A 59 5.03 -9.07 -7.35
N PHE A 60 5.07 -9.22 -6.04
CA PHE A 60 4.51 -8.29 -5.07
C PHE A 60 5.60 -7.41 -4.48
N ARG A 61 5.15 -6.27 -3.96
CA ARG A 61 5.98 -5.23 -3.36
C ARG A 61 5.48 -4.94 -1.96
N ASP A 62 6.42 -4.57 -1.12
CA ASP A 62 6.23 -4.16 0.27
C ASP A 62 6.50 -2.65 0.34
N CYS A 63 5.51 -1.89 0.79
CA CYS A 63 5.57 -0.44 0.89
C CYS A 63 5.10 0.01 2.27
N HIS A 64 6.01 0.59 3.05
CA HIS A 64 5.77 1.03 4.41
C HIS A 64 5.03 2.37 4.43
N LEU A 65 3.78 2.39 4.90
CA LEU A 65 3.06 3.64 5.16
C LEU A 65 3.47 4.26 6.51
N TYR A 66 3.74 3.39 7.49
CA TYR A 66 4.33 3.67 8.81
C TYR A 66 5.21 2.47 9.22
N PRO A 67 6.02 2.58 10.31
CA PRO A 67 6.90 1.48 10.73
C PRO A 67 6.20 0.12 10.82
N ASP A 68 4.99 0.07 11.37
CA ASP A 68 4.20 -1.16 11.54
C ASP A 68 2.94 -1.22 10.65
N LEU A 69 2.84 -0.39 9.61
CA LEU A 69 1.72 -0.39 8.66
C LEU A 69 2.22 -0.48 7.22
N ILE A 70 2.03 -1.67 6.64
CA ILE A 70 2.56 -2.02 5.33
C ILE A 70 1.42 -2.17 4.31
N LEU A 71 1.63 -1.60 3.12
CA LEU A 71 0.84 -1.86 1.93
C LEU A 71 1.56 -2.90 1.06
N ILE A 72 0.96 -4.09 0.93
CA ILE A 72 1.39 -5.10 -0.04
C ILE A 72 0.60 -4.91 -1.33
N TYR A 73 1.29 -4.78 -2.46
CA TYR A 73 0.65 -4.60 -3.77
C TYR A 73 1.43 -5.28 -4.89
N LYS A 74 0.81 -5.36 -6.07
CA LYS A 74 1.43 -5.82 -7.32
C LYS A 74 1.06 -4.85 -8.43
N LYS A 75 2.02 -4.56 -9.32
CA LYS A 75 1.83 -3.75 -10.53
C LYS A 75 1.42 -4.58 -11.72
#